data_AF-A0A7C5ER40-F1
#
_entry.id   AF-A0A7C5ER40-F1
#
_cell.length_a   1.000
_cell.length_b   1.000
_cell.length_c   1.000
_cell.angle_alpha   90.00
_cell.angle_beta   90.00
_cell.angle_gamma   90.00
#
_symmetry.space_group_name_H-M   'P 1'
#
loop_
_entity.id
_entity.type
_entity.pdbx_description
1 polymer ?
#
loop_
_entity_poly.entity_id
_entity_poly.type
_entity_poly.pdbx_seq_one_letter_code
_entity_poly.pdbx_strand_id
1 'polypeptide(L)' 'MFRSLFESGSIGTMNLKNRLIMPPISTNLAGEDGTVSEALLWHYAERAQGGVGLITVENVCIAYPLAR' A
#
# COMPACT_ATOMS: atom_id res chain seq x y z
N MET A 1 15.61 -14.69 15.50
CA MET A 1 16.04 -14.49 14.09
C MET A 1 15.18 -13.38 13.48
N PHE A 2 15.69 -12.57 12.54
CA PHE A 2 15.03 -11.41 11.90
C PHE A 2 14.82 -10.11 12.72
N ARG A 3 15.65 -9.85 13.74
CA ARG A 3 15.54 -8.64 14.58
C ARG A 3 15.47 -7.36 13.75
N SER A 4 16.34 -7.24 12.74
CA SER A 4 16.44 -6.05 11.89
C SER A 4 15.19 -5.78 11.03
N LEU A 5 14.34 -6.77 10.74
CA LEU A 5 13.10 -6.53 10.00
C LEU A 5 12.09 -5.74 10.84
N PHE A 6 12.09 -5.95 12.16
CA PHE A 6 11.15 -5.35 13.10
C PHE A 6 11.69 -4.10 13.80
N GLU A 7 12.95 -3.74 13.52
CA GLU A 7 13.54 -2.48 13.97
C GLU A 7 13.03 -1.30 13.14
N SER A 8 12.85 -0.15 13.79
CA SER A 8 12.47 1.08 13.11
C SER A 8 13.53 1.52 12.09
N GLY A 9 13.09 2.32 11.13
CA GLY A 9 13.94 2.88 10.07
C GLY A 9 13.32 4.14 9.47
N SER A 10 13.95 4.70 8.45
CA SER A 10 13.47 5.90 7.79
C SER A 10 13.56 5.79 6.26
N ILE A 11 12.63 6.45 5.58
CA ILE A 11 12.65 6.69 4.13
C ILE A 11 12.40 8.18 3.92
N GLY A 12 13.44 8.90 3.49
CA GLY A 12 13.40 10.38 3.46
C GLY A 12 13.11 10.94 4.86
N THR A 13 12.04 11.71 4.99
CA THR A 13 11.56 12.28 6.26
C THR A 13 10.57 11.39 7.01
N MET A 14 10.17 10.24 6.44
CA MET A 14 9.19 9.34 7.04
C MET A 14 9.88 8.37 8.00
N ASN A 15 9.41 8.32 9.25
CA ASN A 15 9.84 7.34 10.24
C ASN A 15 8.91 6.13 10.20
N LEU A 16 9.48 4.94 10.01
CA LEU A 16 8.76 3.67 9.94
C LEU A 16 8.98 2.87 11.21
N LYS A 17 7.90 2.31 11.75
CA LYS A 17 7.93 1.46 12.95
C LYS A 17 8.74 0.16 12.75
N ASN A 18 8.82 -0.33 11.51
CA ASN A 18 9.58 -1.51 11.10
C ASN A 18 9.94 -1.43 9.60
N ARG A 19 10.65 -2.43 9.09
CA ARG A 19 11.13 -2.51 7.70
C ARG A 19 10.28 -3.43 6.82
N LEU A 20 9.05 -3.71 7.22
CA LEU A 20 8.10 -4.52 6.44
C LEU A 20 7.35 -3.60 5.48
N ILE A 21 7.52 -3.83 4.19
CA ILE A 21 6.94 -3.01 3.13
C ILE A 21 6.01 -3.89 2.29
N MET A 22 4.76 -3.46 2.12
CA MET A 22 3.88 -4.02 1.10
C MET A 22 4.19 -3.34 -0.25
N PRO A 23 4.65 -4.11 -1.25
CA PRO A 23 4.87 -3.58 -2.60
C PRO A 23 3.52 -3.30 -3.31
N PRO A 24 3.52 -2.54 -4.41
CA PRO A 24 2.32 -2.38 -5.24
C PRO A 24 1.91 -3.72 -5.85
N ILE A 25 0.64 -4.10 -5.69
CA ILE A 25 0.07 -5.35 -6.21
C ILE A 25 -1.26 -5.02 -6.87
N SER A 26 -1.44 -5.33 -8.15
CA SER A 26 -2.73 -5.17 -8.83
C SER A 26 -3.74 -6.15 -8.24
N THR A 27 -4.81 -5.64 -7.63
CA THR A 27 -5.78 -6.46 -6.91
C THR A 27 -7.05 -6.73 -7.70
N ASN A 28 -7.35 -5.88 -8.68
CA ASN A 28 -8.63 -5.82 -9.39
C ASN A 28 -9.83 -5.64 -8.42
N LEU A 29 -9.60 -5.00 -7.27
CA LEU A 29 -10.66 -4.69 -6.31
C LEU A 29 -11.23 -3.29 -6.48
N ALA A 30 -10.70 -2.44 -7.37
CA ALA A 30 -11.29 -1.13 -7.65
C ALA A 30 -12.74 -1.26 -8.20
N GLY A 31 -13.52 -0.18 -8.08
CA GLY A 31 -14.81 -0.09 -8.77
C GLY A 31 -14.63 -0.19 -10.29
N GLU A 32 -15.71 -0.50 -11.01
CA GLU A 32 -15.67 -0.61 -12.48
C GLU A 32 -15.22 0.69 -13.18
N ASP A 33 -15.44 1.83 -12.52
CA ASP A 33 -15.01 3.16 -12.95
C ASP A 33 -13.59 3.52 -12.46
N GLY A 34 -12.89 2.60 -11.81
CA GLY A 34 -11.55 2.79 -11.24
C GLY A 34 -11.55 3.49 -9.87
N THR A 35 -12.71 3.76 -9.28
CA THR A 35 -12.79 4.36 -7.93
C THR A 35 -12.36 3.39 -6.83
N VAL A 36 -12.02 3.93 -5.66
CA VAL A 36 -11.74 3.12 -4.47
C VAL A 36 -13.04 2.44 -4.02
N SER A 37 -13.08 1.11 -4.12
CA SER A 37 -14.19 0.32 -3.58
C SER A 37 -13.97 0.02 -2.10
N GLU A 38 -15.03 -0.44 -1.43
CA GLU A 38 -14.95 -0.95 -0.06
C GLU A 38 -13.99 -2.16 0.06
N ALA A 39 -13.99 -3.06 -0.93
CA ALA A 39 -13.09 -4.22 -0.94
C ALA A 39 -11.61 -3.79 -1.05
N LEU A 40 -11.31 -2.77 -1.86
CA LEU A 40 -9.98 -2.20 -1.97
C LEU A 40 -9.55 -1.48 -0.68
N LEU A 41 -10.49 -0.76 -0.04
CA LEU A 41 -10.24 -0.12 1.25
C LEU A 41 -9.88 -1.16 2.31
N TRP A 42 -10.68 -2.22 2.45
CA TRP A 42 -10.41 -3.31 3.38
C TRP A 42 -9.10 -4.03 3.07
N HIS A 43 -8.78 -4.20 1.78
CA HIS A 43 -7.49 -4.77 1.38
C HIS A 43 -6.33 -4.02 2.04
N TYR A 44 -6.27 -2.70 1.97
CA TYR A 44 -5.17 -1.96 2.60
C TYR A 44 -5.29 -1.88 4.12
N ALA A 45 -6.51 -1.77 4.66
CA ALA A 45 -6.76 -1.72 6.10
C ALA A 45 -6.24 -2.99 6.80
N GLU A 46 -6.48 -4.17 6.23
CA GLU A 46 -6.00 -5.44 6.79
C GLU A 46 -4.47 -5.54 6.81
N ARG A 47 -3.78 -5.00 5.79
CA ARG A 47 -2.30 -4.98 5.77
C ARG A 47 -1.74 -4.00 6.78
N ALA A 48 -2.37 -2.84 6.92
CA ALA A 48 -2.00 -1.85 7.93
C ALA A 48 -2.17 -2.41 9.36
N GLN A 49 -3.30 -3.07 9.63
CA GLN A 49 -3.58 -3.76 10.90
C GLN A 49 -2.60 -4.90 11.15
N GLY A 50 -2.22 -5.65 10.11
CA GLY A 50 -1.19 -6.70 10.15
C GLY A 50 0.22 -6.21 10.49
N GLY A 51 0.43 -4.90 10.58
CA GLY A 51 1.64 -4.32 11.16
C GLY A 51 2.73 -3.95 10.17
N VAL A 52 2.46 -3.90 8.86
CA VAL A 52 3.42 -3.37 7.89
C VAL A 52 3.80 -1.92 8.22
N GLY A 53 5.06 -1.55 7.95
CA GLY A 53 5.58 -0.22 8.19
C GLY A 53 5.19 0.76 7.08
N LEU A 54 5.14 0.28 5.83
CA LEU A 54 4.78 1.07 4.66
C LEU A 54 3.94 0.25 3.68
N ILE A 55 2.94 0.87 3.08
CA ILE A 55 2.13 0.33 1.99
C ILE A 55 2.33 1.21 0.76
N THR A 56 2.71 0.60 -0.36
CA THR A 56 2.61 1.23 -1.68
C THR A 56 1.33 0.76 -2.33
N VAL A 57 0.42 1.68 -2.64
CA VAL A 57 -0.83 1.35 -3.34
C VAL A 57 -0.53 0.83 -4.74
N GLU A 58 -1.47 0.06 -5.29
CA GLU A 58 -1.38 -0.50 -6.64
C GLU A 58 -1.31 0.58 -7.73
N ASN A 59 -1.19 0.17 -8.99
CA ASN A 59 -1.19 1.13 -10.09
C ASN A 59 -2.49 1.95 -10.08
N VAL A 60 -2.39 3.26 -10.29
CA VAL A 60 -3.55 4.17 -10.29
C VAL A 60 -3.53 4.98 -11.58
N CYS A 61 -4.71 5.14 -12.18
CA CYS A 61 -4.90 6.00 -13.34
C CYS A 61 -4.75 7.48 -12.92
N ILE A 62 -3.85 8.21 -13.57
CA ILE A 62 -3.65 9.65 -13.32
C ILE A 62 -4.68 10.53 -14.05
N ALA A 63 -5.22 10.05 -15.18
CA ALA A 63 -6.16 10.79 -16.01
C ALA A 63 -7.04 9.84 -16.84
N TYR A 64 -8.35 9.90 -16.67
CA TYR A 64 -9.30 9.09 -17.43
C TYR A 64 -10.20 9.98 -18.32
N PRO A 65 -10.52 9.58 -19.56
CA PRO A 65 -10.04 8.41 -20.31
C PRO A 65 -8.72 8.67 -21.07
N LEU A 66 -8.06 9.80 -20.81
CA LEU A 66 -7.07 10.42 -21.70
C LEU A 66 -5.60 10.15 -21.33
N ALA A 67 -5.29 9.36 -20.28
CA ALA A 67 -3.90 9.07 -19.92
C ALA A 67 -3.14 8.47 -21.11
N ARG A 68 -2.08 9.17 -21.52
CA ARG A 68 -1.09 8.73 -22.52
C ARG A 68 0.12 8.12 -21.83
#